data_AF-A0A182I4X8-F1
#
_entry.id   AF-A0A182I4X8-F1
#
_cell.length_a   1.000
_cell.length_b   1.000
_cell.length_c   1.000
_cell.angle_alpha   90.00
_cell.angle_beta   90.00
_cell.angle_gamma   90.00
#
_symmetry.space_group_name_H-M   'P 1'
#
loop_
_entity.id
_entity.type
_entity.pdbx_description
1 polymer ?
#
loop_
_entity_poly.entity_id
_entity_poly.type
_entity_poly.pdbx_seq_one_letter_code
_entity_poly.pdbx_strand_id
1 'polypeptide(L)'
;MITELFQANDTFQMQQLAEALDEIQQSLCDSEFRFPEYFGKESATPDMKQLKHTMSEHLKKVQFEKDTLEFDDLRAINNFLSGATSQAMVATVAVHIVSSVEKLEYYLRAIFFPPDMEATALKELQAIGQLVRSYNQLYGAALRTASTRFQDEASQGRQLFRTMVGTGAPEHLPESVKNAPEEFYDQVDNFIRTTLEDLQSTTRKGNDRFGEVVQNILYTSYGLHSSGMEMLRPYVRHYECVLNLVPRTQTVAGASLGSVALCSNEATAPLYDSTMVYRQKIGHLQREIFEGLQTAFACTDGDCSLVYSETVDLIKASTDAVKTFTVDLAPYREQLLSCISSKYEVEMVQVLDMSANFDKCVKMSY
;
A
#
# COMPACT_ATOMS: atom_id res chain seq x y z
N MET A 1 -16.89 7.51 34.57
CA MET A 1 -16.79 8.60 33.56
C MET A 1 -15.34 9.11 33.45
N ILE A 2 -14.78 9.14 32.23
CA ILE A 2 -13.36 9.17 31.82
C ILE A 2 -12.70 7.78 31.75
N THR A 3 -12.60 6.99 32.83
CA THR A 3 -12.17 5.58 32.74
C THR A 3 -13.11 4.75 31.86
N GLU A 4 -14.42 4.97 31.99
CA GLU A 4 -15.43 4.43 31.08
C GLU A 4 -15.35 4.99 29.66
N LEU A 5 -14.68 6.13 29.42
CA LEU A 5 -14.51 6.70 28.07
C LEU A 5 -13.24 6.18 27.37
N PHE A 6 -12.24 5.77 28.15
CA PHE A 6 -11.12 4.95 27.67
C PHE A 6 -11.47 3.46 27.59
N GLN A 7 -12.52 3.01 28.29
CA GLN A 7 -13.01 1.62 28.26
C GLN A 7 -14.22 1.40 27.34
N ALA A 8 -15.03 2.42 27.05
CA ALA A 8 -16.18 2.30 26.16
C ALA A 8 -15.79 2.70 24.73
N ASN A 9 -15.33 1.73 23.94
CA ASN A 9 -15.90 1.56 22.60
C ASN A 9 -15.51 0.29 21.83
N ASP A 10 -14.74 -0.64 22.39
CA ASP A 10 -14.37 -1.84 21.63
C ASP A 10 -14.49 -3.11 22.48
N THR A 11 -15.72 -3.60 22.69
CA THR A 11 -15.89 -5.06 22.63
C THR A 11 -15.73 -5.46 21.18
N PHE A 12 -14.48 -5.43 20.73
CA PHE A 12 -14.09 -5.87 19.42
C PHE A 12 -14.53 -7.32 19.28
N GLN A 13 -15.45 -7.61 18.36
CA GLN A 13 -15.94 -8.97 18.17
C GLN A 13 -14.83 -9.76 17.45
N MET A 14 -13.85 -10.23 18.22
CA MET A 14 -12.69 -10.97 17.73
C MET A 14 -13.10 -12.16 16.84
N GLN A 15 -14.23 -12.79 17.17
CA GLN A 15 -14.81 -13.85 16.37
C GLN A 15 -15.29 -13.36 14.98
N GLN A 16 -15.96 -12.20 14.89
CA GLN A 16 -16.37 -11.64 13.60
C GLN A 16 -15.16 -11.23 12.75
N LEU A 17 -14.11 -10.69 13.37
CA LEU A 17 -12.87 -10.40 12.65
C LEU A 17 -12.23 -11.70 12.11
N ALA A 18 -12.14 -12.73 12.95
CA ALA A 18 -11.58 -14.01 12.55
C ALA A 18 -12.35 -14.63 11.37
N GLU A 19 -13.68 -14.64 11.46
CA GLU A 19 -14.58 -15.13 10.40
C GLU A 19 -14.39 -14.34 9.10
N ALA A 20 -14.36 -13.01 9.16
CA ALA A 20 -14.16 -12.17 7.98
C ALA A 20 -12.78 -12.37 7.33
N LEU A 21 -11.72 -12.53 8.12
CA LEU A 21 -10.38 -12.80 7.60
C LEU A 21 -10.27 -14.21 6.98
N ASP A 22 -10.96 -15.20 7.56
CA ASP A 22 -11.03 -16.55 7.01
C ASP A 22 -11.82 -16.58 5.69
N GLU A 23 -12.93 -15.85 5.58
CA GLU A 23 -13.68 -15.72 4.32
C GLU A 23 -12.82 -15.14 3.18
N ILE A 24 -12.01 -14.11 3.49
CA ILE A 24 -11.06 -13.52 2.53
C ILE A 24 -10.01 -14.56 2.12
N GLN A 25 -9.45 -15.29 3.09
CA GLN A 25 -8.46 -16.34 2.87
C GLN A 25 -9.03 -17.43 1.96
N GLN A 26 -10.22 -17.95 2.23
CA GLN A 26 -10.88 -18.96 1.40
C GLN A 26 -11.12 -18.46 -0.04
N SER A 27 -11.56 -17.21 -0.16
CA SER A 27 -11.88 -16.61 -1.46
C SER A 27 -10.65 -16.36 -2.34
N LEU A 28 -9.52 -15.98 -1.74
CA LEU A 28 -8.33 -15.53 -2.49
C LEU A 28 -7.18 -16.54 -2.52
N CYS A 29 -7.00 -17.30 -1.44
CA CYS A 29 -5.89 -18.26 -1.31
C CYS A 29 -6.32 -19.67 -1.70
N ASP A 30 -7.45 -20.14 -1.16
CA ASP A 30 -7.89 -21.53 -1.32
C ASP A 30 -8.62 -21.77 -2.64
N SER A 31 -9.10 -20.70 -3.28
CA SER A 31 -9.65 -20.74 -4.63
C SER A 31 -8.54 -20.99 -5.68
N GLU A 32 -8.68 -22.07 -6.46
CA GLU A 32 -7.71 -22.45 -7.48
C GLU A 32 -7.91 -21.62 -8.77
N PHE A 33 -7.20 -20.50 -8.88
CA PHE A 33 -7.11 -19.75 -10.13
C PHE A 33 -6.30 -20.54 -11.17
N ARG A 34 -6.99 -21.11 -12.17
CA ARG A 34 -6.35 -21.82 -13.28
C ARG A 34 -6.19 -20.87 -14.46
N PHE A 35 -4.93 -20.55 -14.78
CA PHE A 35 -4.58 -19.76 -15.95
C PHE A 35 -4.03 -20.66 -17.07
N PRO A 36 -4.12 -20.23 -18.34
CA PRO A 36 -3.48 -20.93 -19.46
C PRO A 36 -1.98 -21.12 -19.26
N GLU A 37 -1.42 -22.20 -19.83
CA GLU A 37 -0.01 -22.59 -19.63
C GLU A 37 0.98 -21.48 -20.07
N TYR A 38 0.66 -20.74 -21.13
CA TYR A 38 1.50 -19.63 -21.61
C TYR A 38 1.62 -18.51 -20.56
N PHE A 39 0.56 -18.24 -19.81
CA PHE A 39 0.58 -17.28 -18.70
C PHE A 39 1.27 -17.88 -17.47
N GLY A 40 1.10 -19.17 -17.24
CA GLY A 40 1.71 -19.92 -16.13
C GLY A 40 3.24 -19.89 -16.10
N LYS A 41 3.89 -19.61 -17.24
CA LYS A 41 5.36 -19.51 -17.39
C LYS A 41 5.92 -18.11 -17.11
N GLU A 42 5.06 -17.09 -17.01
CA GLU A 42 5.47 -15.70 -16.84
C GLU A 42 5.48 -15.26 -15.35
N SER A 43 6.17 -14.14 -15.06
CA SER A 43 6.50 -13.63 -13.72
C SER A 43 5.31 -13.41 -12.78
N ALA A 44 4.11 -13.17 -13.31
CA ALA A 44 2.89 -13.00 -12.52
C ALA A 44 2.50 -14.27 -11.75
N THR A 45 2.82 -15.47 -12.26
CA THR A 45 2.41 -16.73 -11.62
C THR A 45 3.23 -17.04 -10.34
N PRO A 46 4.57 -16.88 -10.33
CA PRO A 46 5.36 -16.89 -9.09
C PRO A 46 4.89 -15.85 -8.07
N ASP A 47 4.64 -14.60 -8.48
CA ASP A 47 4.18 -13.53 -7.59
C ASP A 47 2.83 -13.90 -6.92
N MET A 48 1.86 -14.43 -7.67
CA MET A 48 0.58 -14.90 -7.11
C MET A 48 0.75 -16.07 -6.12
N LYS A 49 1.61 -17.04 -6.43
CA LYS A 49 1.87 -18.17 -5.52
C LYS A 49 2.54 -17.70 -4.24
N GLN A 50 3.50 -16.79 -4.35
CA GLN A 50 4.18 -16.18 -3.22
C GLN A 50 3.21 -15.36 -2.37
N LEU A 51 2.33 -14.56 -2.98
CA LEU A 51 1.30 -13.80 -2.28
C LEU A 51 0.37 -14.71 -1.49
N LYS A 52 -0.18 -15.74 -2.12
CA LYS A 52 -1.02 -16.74 -1.43
C LYS A 52 -0.31 -17.37 -0.24
N HIS A 53 0.94 -17.82 -0.43
CA HIS A 53 1.72 -18.41 0.65
C HIS A 53 1.95 -17.42 1.80
N THR A 54 2.37 -16.20 1.47
CA THR A 54 2.69 -15.15 2.45
C THR A 54 1.46 -14.72 3.23
N MET A 55 0.31 -14.56 2.55
CA MET A 55 -0.98 -14.27 3.19
C MET A 55 -1.36 -15.34 4.20
N SER A 56 -1.34 -16.62 3.79
CA SER A 56 -1.64 -17.74 4.69
C SER A 56 -0.73 -17.75 5.92
N GLU A 57 0.56 -17.48 5.75
CA GLU A 57 1.51 -17.43 6.85
C GLU A 57 1.31 -16.22 7.78
N HIS A 58 0.82 -15.09 7.27
CA HIS A 58 0.45 -13.95 8.11
C HIS A 58 -0.77 -14.23 8.96
N LEU A 59 -1.84 -14.80 8.39
CA LEU A 59 -3.06 -15.09 9.14
C LEU A 59 -2.83 -16.14 10.24
N LYS A 60 -2.01 -17.17 9.96
CA LYS A 60 -1.63 -18.21 10.95
C LYS A 60 -0.91 -17.67 12.19
N LYS A 61 -0.29 -16.48 12.11
CA LYS A 61 0.43 -15.87 13.24
C LYS A 61 -0.52 -15.20 14.23
N VAL A 62 -1.76 -14.92 13.83
CA VAL A 62 -2.74 -14.20 14.65
C VAL A 62 -3.47 -15.20 15.56
N GLN A 63 -3.43 -14.95 16.86
CA GLN A 63 -4.22 -15.71 17.83
C GLN A 63 -5.50 -14.95 18.14
N PHE A 64 -6.65 -15.45 17.71
CA PHE A 64 -7.95 -14.80 17.95
C PHE A 64 -8.57 -15.14 19.31
N GLU A 65 -8.06 -16.17 20.00
CA GLU A 65 -8.52 -16.59 21.34
C GLU A 65 -7.92 -15.70 22.45
N LYS A 66 -8.12 -14.39 22.36
CA LYS A 66 -7.68 -13.42 23.38
C LYS A 66 -8.55 -12.17 23.40
N ASP A 67 -8.50 -11.46 24.53
CA ASP A 67 -9.35 -10.28 24.77
C ASP A 67 -8.95 -9.06 23.92
N THR A 68 -7.67 -8.94 23.56
CA THR A 68 -7.16 -7.78 22.80
C THR A 68 -6.05 -8.19 21.82
N LEU A 69 -5.93 -7.44 20.71
CA LEU A 69 -4.86 -7.63 19.73
C LEU A 69 -3.61 -6.85 20.13
N GLU A 70 -2.46 -7.51 20.07
CA GLU A 70 -1.16 -6.87 20.29
C GLU A 70 -0.62 -6.29 18.97
N PHE A 71 0.47 -5.53 19.06
CA PHE A 71 1.09 -4.91 17.90
C PHE A 71 1.42 -5.93 16.79
N ASP A 72 1.97 -7.08 17.15
CA ASP A 72 2.36 -8.10 16.17
C ASP A 72 1.16 -8.75 15.49
N ASP A 73 0.01 -8.87 16.17
CA ASP A 73 -1.23 -9.35 15.53
C ASP A 73 -1.77 -8.32 14.54
N LEU A 74 -1.82 -7.05 14.94
CA LEU A 74 -2.29 -5.98 14.08
C LEU A 74 -1.40 -5.83 12.84
N ARG A 75 -0.08 -5.99 13.03
CA ARG A 75 0.90 -6.05 11.93
C ARG A 75 0.65 -7.24 11.02
N ALA A 76 0.41 -8.43 11.57
CA ALA A 76 0.11 -9.62 10.78
C ALA A 76 -1.21 -9.48 10.00
N ILE A 77 -2.26 -8.94 10.61
CA ILE A 77 -3.55 -8.64 9.95
C ILE A 77 -3.35 -7.62 8.83
N ASN A 78 -2.59 -6.54 9.07
CA ASN A 78 -2.31 -5.54 8.04
C ASN A 78 -1.55 -6.13 6.84
N ASN A 79 -0.55 -6.97 7.10
CA ASN A 79 0.21 -7.65 6.04
C ASN A 79 -0.67 -8.64 5.27
N PHE A 80 -1.56 -9.36 5.96
CA PHE A 80 -2.56 -10.22 5.32
C PHE A 80 -3.49 -9.43 4.40
N LEU A 81 -4.09 -8.34 4.89
CA LEU A 81 -5.02 -7.50 4.11
C LEU A 81 -4.33 -6.81 2.91
N SER A 82 -3.08 -6.39 3.09
CA SER A 82 -2.25 -5.84 2.01
C SER A 82 -1.96 -6.91 0.95
N GLY A 83 -1.63 -8.14 1.37
CA GLY A 83 -1.48 -9.29 0.50
C GLY A 83 -2.77 -9.65 -0.24
N ALA A 84 -3.92 -9.64 0.45
CA ALA A 84 -5.24 -9.88 -0.14
C ALA A 84 -5.56 -8.88 -1.25
N THR A 85 -5.29 -7.60 -0.98
CA THR A 85 -5.50 -6.51 -1.94
C THR A 85 -4.58 -6.67 -3.17
N SER A 86 -3.33 -7.08 -2.96
CA SER A 86 -2.39 -7.43 -4.04
C SER A 86 -2.87 -8.63 -4.85
N GLN A 87 -3.33 -9.69 -4.19
CA GLN A 87 -3.80 -10.91 -4.85
C GLN A 87 -5.04 -10.66 -5.73
N ALA A 88 -6.01 -9.89 -5.23
CA ALA A 88 -7.20 -9.50 -5.97
C ALA A 88 -6.86 -8.68 -7.22
N MET A 89 -5.90 -7.76 -7.09
CA MET A 89 -5.40 -6.98 -8.22
C MET A 89 -4.77 -7.88 -9.28
N VAL A 90 -3.82 -8.74 -8.90
CA VAL A 90 -3.08 -9.56 -9.86
C VAL A 90 -4.01 -10.52 -10.58
N ALA A 91 -4.97 -11.11 -9.87
CA ALA A 91 -6.00 -11.95 -10.49
C ALA A 91 -6.83 -11.18 -11.51
N THR A 92 -7.22 -9.93 -11.21
CA THR A 92 -7.98 -9.08 -12.13
C THR A 92 -7.17 -8.75 -13.38
N VAL A 93 -5.90 -8.35 -13.21
CA VAL A 93 -4.99 -8.08 -14.34
C VAL A 93 -4.77 -9.34 -15.19
N ALA A 94 -4.55 -10.49 -14.56
CA ALA A 94 -4.36 -11.77 -15.25
C ALA A 94 -5.55 -12.13 -16.16
N VAL A 95 -6.79 -11.94 -15.68
CA VAL A 95 -8.00 -12.17 -16.50
C VAL A 95 -8.03 -11.25 -17.73
N HIS A 96 -7.68 -9.97 -17.56
CA HIS A 96 -7.62 -9.03 -18.68
C HIS A 96 -6.54 -9.40 -19.71
N ILE A 97 -5.36 -9.84 -19.25
CA ILE A 97 -4.28 -10.29 -20.11
C ILE A 97 -4.71 -11.52 -20.92
N VAL A 98 -5.21 -12.55 -20.25
CA VAL A 98 -5.67 -13.79 -20.91
C VAL A 98 -6.73 -13.46 -21.96
N SER A 99 -7.75 -12.68 -21.61
CA SER A 99 -8.79 -12.26 -22.56
C SER A 99 -8.22 -11.53 -23.79
N SER A 100 -7.27 -10.61 -23.56
CA SER A 100 -6.60 -9.88 -24.64
C SER A 100 -5.78 -10.80 -25.56
N VAL A 101 -5.04 -11.73 -24.97
CA VAL A 101 -4.19 -12.69 -25.68
C VAL A 101 -5.01 -13.66 -26.52
N GLU A 102 -6.06 -14.27 -25.95
CA GLU A 102 -6.94 -15.20 -26.67
C GLU A 102 -7.61 -14.53 -27.89
N LYS A 103 -8.00 -13.26 -27.74
CA LYS A 103 -8.56 -12.46 -28.84
C LYS A 103 -7.54 -12.18 -29.94
N LEU A 104 -6.30 -11.86 -29.58
CA LEU A 104 -5.21 -11.67 -30.54
C LEU A 104 -4.88 -12.98 -31.28
N GLU A 105 -4.75 -14.09 -30.56
CA GLU A 105 -4.51 -15.41 -31.15
C GLU A 105 -5.60 -15.80 -32.14
N TYR A 106 -6.87 -15.57 -31.79
CA TYR A 106 -8.00 -15.82 -32.67
C TYR A 106 -7.87 -15.06 -34.00
N TYR A 107 -7.55 -13.76 -33.95
CA TYR A 107 -7.42 -12.97 -35.17
C TYR A 107 -6.19 -13.36 -35.99
N LEU A 108 -5.06 -13.66 -35.35
CA LEU A 108 -3.87 -14.11 -36.06
C LEU A 108 -4.15 -15.44 -36.79
N ARG A 109 -4.84 -16.39 -36.14
CA ARG A 109 -5.16 -17.71 -36.71
C ARG A 109 -6.17 -17.68 -37.86
N ALA A 110 -7.06 -16.69 -37.91
CA ALA A 110 -8.14 -16.63 -38.90
C ALA A 110 -7.66 -16.27 -40.33
N ILE A 111 -6.35 -16.04 -40.58
CA ILE A 111 -5.75 -15.54 -41.85
C ILE A 111 -6.25 -14.13 -42.23
N PHE A 112 -7.32 -13.64 -41.60
CA PHE A 112 -7.88 -12.33 -41.76
C PHE A 112 -7.29 -11.39 -40.70
N PHE A 113 -6.29 -10.61 -41.09
CA PHE A 113 -5.78 -9.52 -40.25
C PHE A 113 -6.77 -8.35 -40.32
N PRO A 114 -7.53 -8.04 -39.25
CA PRO A 114 -8.37 -6.86 -39.24
C PRO A 114 -7.50 -5.64 -39.50
N PRO A 115 -7.96 -4.65 -40.28
CA PRO A 115 -7.19 -3.44 -40.57
C PRO A 115 -6.73 -2.70 -39.30
N ASP A 116 -7.43 -2.89 -38.18
CA ASP A 116 -7.21 -2.21 -36.91
C ASP A 116 -6.57 -3.11 -35.82
N MET A 117 -5.89 -4.21 -36.19
CA MET A 117 -5.30 -5.13 -35.18
C MET A 117 -4.27 -4.43 -34.28
N GLU A 118 -3.37 -3.63 -34.86
CA GLU A 118 -2.36 -2.87 -34.07
C GLU A 118 -3.01 -1.86 -33.13
N ALA A 119 -4.05 -1.16 -33.60
CA ALA A 119 -4.82 -0.23 -32.79
C ALA A 119 -5.55 -0.97 -31.65
N THR A 120 -6.05 -2.18 -31.92
CA THR A 120 -6.68 -3.03 -30.91
C THR A 120 -5.66 -3.48 -29.87
N ALA A 121 -4.49 -3.97 -30.28
CA ALA A 121 -3.43 -4.38 -29.37
C ALA A 121 -2.96 -3.24 -28.46
N LEU A 122 -2.73 -2.05 -29.04
CA LEU A 122 -2.40 -0.85 -28.28
C LEU A 122 -3.50 -0.50 -27.26
N LYS A 123 -4.77 -0.58 -27.67
CA LYS A 123 -5.91 -0.31 -26.79
C LYS A 123 -5.97 -1.30 -25.63
N GLU A 124 -5.73 -2.59 -25.86
CA GLU A 124 -5.72 -3.60 -24.79
C GLU A 124 -4.56 -3.36 -23.81
N LEU A 125 -3.35 -3.05 -24.31
CA LEU A 125 -2.21 -2.67 -23.46
C LEU A 125 -2.51 -1.42 -22.62
N GLN A 126 -3.10 -0.40 -23.24
CA GLN A 126 -3.53 0.81 -22.54
C GLN A 126 -4.59 0.52 -21.47
N ALA A 127 -5.53 -0.39 -21.74
CA ALA A 127 -6.53 -0.80 -20.76
C ALA A 127 -5.90 -1.48 -19.54
N ILE A 128 -4.93 -2.39 -19.74
CA ILE A 128 -4.16 -3.01 -18.66
C ILE A 128 -3.38 -1.94 -17.88
N GLY A 129 -2.71 -1.02 -18.59
CA GLY A 129 -1.99 0.09 -17.97
C GLY A 129 -2.90 1.01 -17.14
N GLN A 130 -4.13 1.28 -17.59
CA GLN A 130 -5.13 2.05 -16.85
C GLN A 130 -5.60 1.32 -15.58
N LEU A 131 -5.79 0.00 -15.65
CA LEU A 131 -6.15 -0.81 -14.49
C LEU A 131 -5.05 -0.76 -13.42
N VAL A 132 -3.81 -0.95 -13.83
CA VAL A 132 -2.61 -0.88 -12.97
C VAL A 132 -2.45 0.52 -12.35
N ARG A 133 -2.67 1.58 -13.12
CA ARG A 133 -2.66 2.96 -12.60
C ARG A 133 -3.80 3.21 -11.61
N SER A 134 -5.00 2.72 -11.89
CA SER A 134 -6.15 2.82 -10.99
C SER A 134 -5.86 2.15 -9.65
N TYR A 135 -5.21 1.00 -9.67
CA TYR A 135 -4.77 0.33 -8.44
C TYR A 135 -3.79 1.18 -7.62
N ASN A 136 -2.76 1.73 -8.25
CA ASN A 136 -1.82 2.61 -7.56
C ASN A 136 -2.50 3.89 -7.00
N GLN A 137 -3.54 4.40 -7.69
CA GLN A 137 -4.34 5.51 -7.19
C GLN A 137 -5.18 5.12 -5.96
N LEU A 138 -5.73 3.91 -5.92
CA LEU A 138 -6.45 3.38 -4.74
C LEU A 138 -5.53 3.32 -3.53
N TYR A 139 -4.29 2.86 -3.71
CA TYR A 139 -3.28 2.89 -2.65
C TYR A 139 -3.04 4.31 -2.12
N GLY A 140 -2.79 5.28 -3.01
CA GLY A 140 -2.61 6.67 -2.63
C GLY A 140 -3.85 7.29 -1.95
N ALA A 141 -5.06 6.86 -2.34
CA ALA A 141 -6.30 7.27 -1.69
C ALA A 141 -6.41 6.69 -0.28
N ALA A 142 -6.16 5.39 -0.09
CA ALA A 142 -6.17 4.73 1.20
C ALA A 142 -5.16 5.38 2.16
N LEU A 143 -3.96 5.69 1.67
CA LEU A 143 -2.93 6.37 2.46
C LEU A 143 -3.40 7.74 2.96
N ARG A 144 -4.03 8.55 2.09
CA ARG A 144 -4.60 9.84 2.49
C ARG A 144 -5.73 9.68 3.50
N THR A 145 -6.64 8.74 3.28
CA THR A 145 -7.73 8.47 4.23
C THR A 145 -7.20 8.05 5.61
N ALA A 146 -6.20 7.17 5.65
CA ALA A 146 -5.56 6.78 6.90
C ALA A 146 -4.86 7.97 7.59
N SER A 147 -4.18 8.82 6.81
CA SER A 147 -3.54 10.03 7.30
C SER A 147 -4.54 11.01 7.93
N THR A 148 -5.69 11.23 7.27
CA THR A 148 -6.76 12.08 7.81
C THR A 148 -7.34 11.51 9.09
N ARG A 149 -7.63 10.21 9.14
CA ARG A 149 -8.11 9.56 10.38
C ARG A 149 -7.13 9.73 11.53
N PHE A 150 -5.84 9.58 11.27
CA PHE A 150 -4.80 9.79 12.29
C PHE A 150 -4.75 11.24 12.79
N GLN A 151 -4.89 12.22 11.89
CA GLN A 151 -5.01 13.64 12.26
C GLN A 151 -6.28 13.92 13.08
N ASP A 152 -7.41 13.30 12.72
CA ASP A 152 -8.67 13.44 13.44
C ASP A 152 -8.56 12.86 14.86
N GLU A 153 -7.96 11.68 15.01
CA GLU A 153 -7.69 11.07 16.33
C GLU A 153 -6.80 11.97 17.20
N ALA A 154 -5.73 12.55 16.64
CA ALA A 154 -4.88 13.49 17.36
C ALA A 154 -5.66 14.74 17.79
N SER A 155 -6.51 15.26 16.89
CA SER A 155 -7.37 16.43 17.14
C SER A 155 -8.41 16.17 18.23
N GLN A 156 -8.99 14.97 18.29
CA GLN A 156 -9.93 14.57 19.35
C GLN A 156 -9.25 14.58 20.72
N GLY A 157 -8.00 14.11 20.83
CA GLY A 157 -7.21 14.21 22.06
C GLY A 157 -7.09 15.66 22.55
N ARG A 158 -6.75 16.58 21.65
CA ARG A 158 -6.67 18.02 21.94
C ARG A 158 -8.01 18.61 22.38
N GLN A 159 -9.11 18.22 21.72
CA GLN A 159 -10.46 18.67 22.10
C GLN A 159 -10.88 18.17 23.48
N LEU A 160 -10.56 16.90 23.79
CA LEU A 160 -10.83 16.32 25.10
C LEU A 160 -10.09 17.11 26.20
N PHE A 161 -8.83 17.45 25.96
CA PHE A 161 -8.06 18.32 26.83
C PHE A 161 -8.70 19.70 27.02
N ARG A 162 -9.04 20.40 25.93
CA ARG A 162 -9.71 21.71 25.98
C ARG A 162 -11.03 21.68 26.74
N THR A 163 -11.77 20.58 26.66
CA THR A 163 -13.03 20.39 27.40
C THR A 163 -12.75 20.27 28.90
N MET A 164 -11.74 19.48 29.29
CA MET A 164 -11.34 19.36 30.69
C MET A 164 -10.84 20.67 31.28
N VAL A 165 -10.08 21.47 30.52
CA VAL A 165 -9.53 22.75 30.98
C VAL A 165 -10.49 23.94 30.87
N GLY A 166 -11.46 23.87 29.94
CA GLY A 166 -12.36 24.99 29.64
C GLY A 166 -13.68 24.98 30.41
N THR A 167 -14.48 23.92 30.26
CA THR A 167 -15.85 23.84 30.83
C THR A 167 -15.94 23.05 32.13
N GLY A 168 -14.93 22.21 32.44
CA GLY A 168 -14.87 21.39 33.65
C GLY A 168 -13.77 21.78 34.65
N ALA A 169 -12.90 22.73 34.32
CA ALA A 169 -11.80 23.11 35.20
C ALA A 169 -12.27 23.99 36.34
N PRO A 170 -11.84 23.71 37.56
CA PRO A 170 -12.14 24.60 38.67
C PRO A 170 -11.30 25.89 38.54
N GLU A 171 -11.90 27.03 38.91
CA GLU A 171 -11.36 28.39 38.68
C GLU A 171 -9.94 28.61 39.22
N HIS A 172 -9.52 27.78 40.18
CA HIS A 172 -8.24 27.90 40.89
C HIS A 172 -7.03 27.30 40.16
N LEU A 173 -7.18 26.64 39.01
CA LEU A 173 -6.01 26.10 38.30
C LEU A 173 -5.09 27.24 37.80
N PRO A 174 -3.77 27.18 38.07
CA PRO A 174 -2.81 28.13 37.52
C PRO A 174 -2.75 28.10 36.00
N GLU A 175 -2.54 29.27 35.40
CA GLU A 175 -2.45 29.44 33.95
C GLU A 175 -1.33 28.61 33.30
N SER A 176 -0.25 28.34 34.05
CA SER A 176 0.84 27.45 33.62
C SER A 176 0.39 26.01 33.38
N VAL A 177 -0.52 25.49 34.22
CA VAL A 177 -1.07 24.14 34.08
C VAL A 177 -2.10 24.10 32.93
N LYS A 178 -2.84 25.20 32.72
CA LYS A 178 -3.81 25.32 31.63
C LYS A 178 -3.14 25.38 30.25
N ASN A 179 -2.00 26.07 30.14
CA ASN A 179 -1.32 26.32 28.86
C ASN A 179 -0.32 25.23 28.45
N ALA A 180 0.31 24.53 29.41
CA ALA A 180 1.34 23.55 29.09
C ALA A 180 0.88 22.44 28.12
N PRO A 181 -0.36 21.89 28.22
CA PRO A 181 -0.77 20.86 27.28
C PRO A 181 -1.14 21.38 25.90
N GLU A 182 -1.52 22.66 25.75
CA GLU A 182 -1.65 23.25 24.40
C GLU A 182 -0.30 23.26 23.68
N GLU A 183 0.81 23.53 24.38
CA GLU A 183 2.16 23.43 23.81
C GLU A 183 2.49 21.99 23.39
N PHE A 184 2.15 21.01 24.23
CA PHE A 184 2.31 19.58 23.89
C PHE A 184 1.56 19.23 22.60
N TYR A 185 0.27 19.58 22.51
CA TYR A 185 -0.54 19.26 21.34
C TYR A 185 -0.10 20.04 20.09
N ASP A 186 0.39 21.28 20.24
CA ASP A 186 0.99 22.02 19.12
C ASP A 186 2.26 21.31 18.59
N GLN A 187 3.07 20.70 19.47
CA GLN A 187 4.21 19.89 19.02
C GLN A 187 3.76 18.59 18.34
N VAL A 188 2.73 17.92 18.86
CA VAL A 188 2.15 16.73 18.22
C VAL A 188 1.61 17.08 16.83
N ASP A 189 0.82 18.14 16.70
CA ASP A 189 0.25 18.59 15.43
C ASP A 189 1.34 18.95 14.42
N ASN A 190 2.41 19.63 14.86
CA ASN A 190 3.56 19.95 14.02
C ASN A 190 4.28 18.67 13.55
N PHE A 191 4.54 17.72 14.44
CA PHE A 191 5.15 16.43 14.11
C PHE A 191 4.33 15.66 13.06
N ILE A 192 3.01 15.56 13.27
CA ILE A 192 2.10 14.87 12.35
C ILE A 192 2.11 15.56 10.99
N ARG A 193 1.98 16.89 10.96
CA ARG A 193 1.98 17.68 9.71
C ARG A 193 3.28 17.48 8.92
N THR A 194 4.43 17.64 9.56
CA THR A 194 5.74 17.47 8.89
C THR A 194 5.92 16.05 8.36
N THR A 195 5.58 15.04 9.16
CA THR A 195 5.67 13.63 8.75
C THR A 195 4.78 13.34 7.54
N LEU A 196 3.55 13.87 7.52
CA LEU A 196 2.62 13.69 6.41
C LEU A 196 3.08 14.43 5.14
N GLU A 197 3.68 15.60 5.27
CA GLU A 197 4.30 16.33 4.15
C GLU A 197 5.43 15.51 3.52
N ASP A 198 6.31 14.92 4.34
CA ASP A 198 7.43 14.08 3.87
C ASP A 198 6.95 12.76 3.24
N LEU A 199 5.93 12.14 3.84
CA LEU A 199 5.29 10.95 3.30
C LEU A 199 4.67 11.22 1.93
N GLN A 200 3.91 12.31 1.80
CA GLN A 200 3.32 12.71 0.51
C GLN A 200 4.39 13.02 -0.53
N SER A 201 5.49 13.67 -0.15
CA SER A 201 6.64 13.93 -1.03
C SER A 201 7.25 12.62 -1.53
N THR A 202 7.43 11.65 -0.64
CA THR A 202 7.97 10.31 -0.96
C THR A 202 7.03 9.54 -1.90
N THR A 203 5.73 9.50 -1.59
CA THR A 203 4.72 8.85 -2.43
C THR A 203 4.62 9.50 -3.81
N ARG A 204 4.72 10.84 -3.93
CA ARG A 204 4.75 11.52 -5.24
C ARG A 204 5.94 11.06 -6.09
N LYS A 205 7.15 11.05 -5.51
CA LYS A 205 8.36 10.57 -6.22
C LYS A 205 8.22 9.10 -6.65
N GLY A 206 7.65 8.27 -5.78
CA GLY A 206 7.32 6.87 -6.11
C GLY A 206 6.34 6.77 -7.28
N ASN A 207 5.27 7.58 -7.27
CA ASN A 207 4.27 7.63 -8.33
C ASN A 207 4.84 8.12 -9.67
N ASP A 208 5.74 9.11 -9.65
CA ASP A 208 6.40 9.61 -10.85
C ASP A 208 7.25 8.49 -11.49
N ARG A 209 8.06 7.80 -10.68
CA ARG A 209 8.87 6.67 -11.14
C ARG A 209 8.02 5.51 -11.64
N PHE A 210 6.94 5.18 -10.92
CA PHE A 210 5.97 4.19 -11.35
C PHE A 210 5.34 4.55 -12.70
N GLY A 211 4.94 5.82 -12.88
CA GLY A 211 4.36 6.31 -14.13
C GLY A 211 5.32 6.19 -15.32
N GLU A 212 6.59 6.53 -15.11
CA GLU A 212 7.67 6.35 -16.09
C GLU A 212 7.85 4.88 -16.48
N VAL A 213 7.99 3.99 -15.51
CA VAL A 213 8.18 2.54 -15.75
C VAL A 213 6.99 1.95 -16.49
N VAL A 214 5.75 2.24 -16.06
CA VAL A 214 4.54 1.78 -16.76
C VAL A 214 4.53 2.25 -18.21
N GLN A 215 4.91 3.51 -18.46
CA GLN A 215 4.95 4.06 -19.80
C GLN A 215 6.03 3.40 -20.67
N ASN A 216 7.21 3.13 -20.11
CA ASN A 216 8.30 2.45 -20.82
C ASN A 216 7.94 1.01 -21.18
N ILE A 217 7.33 0.25 -20.26
CA ILE A 217 6.85 -1.12 -20.52
C ILE A 217 5.85 -1.11 -21.69
N LEU A 218 4.86 -0.22 -21.63
CA LEU A 218 3.82 -0.10 -22.66
C LEU A 218 4.40 0.22 -24.04
N TYR A 219 5.26 1.25 -24.14
CA TYR A 219 5.81 1.67 -25.43
C TYR A 219 6.78 0.65 -26.02
N THR A 220 7.64 0.06 -25.19
CA THR A 220 8.63 -0.90 -25.68
C THR A 220 7.94 -2.18 -26.17
N SER A 221 6.95 -2.67 -25.41
CA SER A 221 6.16 -3.84 -25.80
C SER A 221 5.31 -3.59 -27.04
N TYR A 222 4.68 -2.41 -27.14
CA TYR A 222 3.93 -2.03 -28.34
C TYR A 222 4.83 -1.91 -29.57
N GLY A 223 6.03 -1.35 -29.43
CA GLY A 223 7.00 -1.26 -30.53
C GLY A 223 7.40 -2.64 -31.07
N LEU A 224 7.61 -3.62 -30.18
CA LEU A 224 7.90 -5.00 -30.58
C LEU A 224 6.69 -5.66 -31.26
N HIS A 225 5.49 -5.45 -30.72
CA HIS A 225 4.24 -5.95 -31.31
C HIS A 225 4.02 -5.39 -32.72
N SER A 226 4.10 -4.07 -32.88
CA SER A 226 3.94 -3.38 -34.17
C SER A 226 4.98 -3.85 -35.19
N SER A 227 6.26 -3.98 -34.79
CA SER A 227 7.31 -4.52 -35.66
C SER A 227 7.02 -5.95 -36.12
N GLY A 228 6.49 -6.79 -35.23
CA GLY A 228 6.04 -8.14 -35.57
C GLY A 228 4.91 -8.15 -36.59
N MET A 229 3.91 -7.28 -36.39
CA MET A 229 2.78 -7.15 -37.31
C MET A 229 3.17 -6.62 -38.69
N GLU A 230 4.08 -5.66 -38.77
CA GLU A 230 4.61 -5.14 -40.04
C GLU A 230 5.31 -6.23 -40.85
N MET A 231 6.03 -7.15 -40.21
CA MET A 231 6.74 -8.26 -40.87
C MET A 231 5.79 -9.26 -41.57
N LEU A 232 4.48 -9.23 -41.27
CA LEU A 232 3.48 -10.01 -42.00
C LEU A 232 3.13 -9.43 -43.37
N ARG A 233 3.42 -8.13 -43.61
CA ARG A 233 3.10 -7.44 -44.87
C ARG A 233 4.38 -7.25 -45.70
N PRO A 234 4.49 -7.78 -46.94
CA PRO A 234 3.59 -8.67 -47.68
C PRO A 234 3.91 -10.18 -47.51
N TYR A 235 4.86 -10.56 -46.64
CA TYR A 235 5.39 -11.93 -46.61
C TYR A 235 4.79 -12.77 -45.46
N VAL A 236 3.87 -13.68 -45.81
CA VAL A 236 3.33 -14.73 -44.89
C VAL A 236 4.43 -15.67 -44.35
N ARG A 237 5.66 -15.59 -44.88
CA ARG A 237 6.78 -16.45 -44.48
C ARG A 237 7.17 -16.28 -43.00
N HIS A 238 6.96 -15.10 -42.43
CA HIS A 238 7.26 -14.83 -41.03
C HIS A 238 6.08 -15.11 -40.09
N TYR A 239 5.00 -15.69 -40.60
CA TYR A 239 3.75 -15.89 -39.86
C TYR A 239 3.95 -16.72 -38.58
N GLU A 240 4.74 -17.80 -38.62
CA GLU A 240 5.03 -18.59 -37.42
C GLU A 240 5.84 -17.82 -36.37
N CYS A 241 6.75 -16.95 -36.81
CA CYS A 241 7.50 -16.08 -35.89
C CYS A 241 6.58 -15.07 -35.20
N VAL A 242 5.64 -14.49 -35.95
CA VAL A 242 4.70 -13.47 -35.44
C VAL A 242 3.62 -14.08 -34.55
N LEU A 243 3.10 -15.26 -34.92
CA LEU A 243 2.14 -16.03 -34.12
C LEU A 243 2.65 -16.30 -32.70
N ASN A 244 3.95 -16.49 -32.53
CA ASN A 244 4.55 -16.69 -31.21
C ASN A 244 4.92 -15.37 -30.53
N LEU A 245 5.47 -14.40 -31.28
CA LEU A 245 5.95 -13.14 -30.70
C LEU A 245 4.82 -12.30 -30.10
N VAL A 246 3.75 -12.07 -30.88
CA VAL A 246 2.73 -11.07 -30.54
C VAL A 246 1.96 -11.43 -29.26
N PRO A 247 1.39 -12.64 -29.12
CA PRO A 247 0.73 -13.09 -27.89
C PRO A 247 1.65 -13.06 -26.67
N ARG A 248 2.92 -13.49 -26.85
CA ARG A 248 3.89 -13.54 -25.76
C ARG A 248 4.28 -12.13 -25.30
N THR A 249 4.50 -11.21 -26.23
CA THR A 249 4.81 -9.80 -25.92
C THR A 249 3.69 -9.17 -25.10
N GLN A 250 2.44 -9.40 -25.49
CA GLN A 250 1.26 -8.93 -24.73
C GLN A 250 1.22 -9.52 -23.32
N THR A 251 1.51 -10.83 -23.20
CA THR A 251 1.51 -11.55 -21.92
C THR A 251 2.58 -11.01 -20.97
N VAL A 252 3.81 -10.89 -21.46
CA VAL A 252 4.96 -10.37 -20.70
C VAL A 252 4.71 -8.93 -20.27
N ALA A 253 4.27 -8.06 -21.19
CA ALA A 253 3.99 -6.66 -20.88
C ALA A 253 2.93 -6.54 -19.77
N GLY A 254 1.82 -7.27 -19.91
CA GLY A 254 0.76 -7.26 -18.92
C GLY A 254 1.19 -7.81 -17.56
N ALA A 255 1.91 -8.93 -17.54
CA ALA A 255 2.40 -9.54 -16.30
C ALA A 255 3.36 -8.60 -15.56
N SER A 256 4.26 -7.93 -16.29
CA SER A 256 5.20 -6.97 -15.74
C SER A 256 4.52 -5.71 -15.21
N LEU A 257 3.53 -5.17 -15.93
CA LEU A 257 2.70 -4.07 -15.42
C LEU A 257 1.98 -4.46 -14.12
N GLY A 258 1.44 -5.68 -14.07
CA GLY A 258 0.84 -6.24 -12.86
C GLY A 258 1.83 -6.30 -11.69
N SER A 259 3.03 -6.83 -11.94
CA SER A 259 4.07 -6.99 -10.93
C SER A 259 4.58 -5.64 -10.38
N VAL A 260 4.83 -4.65 -11.24
CA VAL A 260 5.26 -3.30 -10.81
C VAL A 260 4.20 -2.62 -9.93
N ALA A 261 2.92 -2.89 -10.16
CA ALA A 261 1.82 -2.35 -9.36
C ALA A 261 1.84 -2.82 -7.89
N LEU A 262 2.44 -3.98 -7.62
CA LEU A 262 2.51 -4.56 -6.28
C LEU A 262 3.50 -3.83 -5.38
N CYS A 263 4.49 -3.14 -5.94
CA CYS A 263 5.57 -2.49 -5.19
C CYS A 263 5.08 -1.50 -4.12
N SER A 264 3.96 -0.80 -4.38
CA SER A 264 3.35 0.10 -3.39
C SER A 264 2.90 -0.65 -2.14
N ASN A 265 2.32 -1.84 -2.29
CA ASN A 265 1.92 -2.70 -1.18
C ASN A 265 3.11 -3.39 -0.52
N GLU A 266 4.09 -3.86 -1.29
CA GLU A 266 5.30 -4.49 -0.74
C GLU A 266 6.10 -3.54 0.17
N ALA A 267 6.08 -2.24 -0.15
CA ALA A 267 6.73 -1.22 0.65
C ALA A 267 5.92 -0.76 1.89
N THR A 268 4.70 -1.26 2.13
CA THR A 268 3.86 -0.74 3.23
C THR A 268 4.33 -1.11 4.63
N ALA A 269 4.99 -2.26 4.81
CA ALA A 269 5.31 -2.76 6.14
C ALA A 269 6.18 -1.78 6.96
N PRO A 270 7.28 -1.20 6.43
CA PRO A 270 8.05 -0.18 7.14
C PRO A 270 7.23 1.05 7.57
N LEU A 271 6.27 1.46 6.73
CA LEU A 271 5.40 2.60 7.03
C LEU A 271 4.43 2.27 8.17
N TYR A 272 3.85 1.07 8.15
CA TYR A 272 2.97 0.57 9.20
C TYR A 272 3.70 0.50 10.54
N ASP A 273 4.89 -0.12 10.55
CA ASP A 273 5.70 -0.31 11.75
C ASP A 273 6.06 1.03 12.39
N SER A 274 6.53 1.97 11.56
CA SER A 274 6.88 3.32 12.01
C SER A 274 5.65 4.00 12.61
N THR A 275 4.53 4.04 11.87
CA THR A 275 3.31 4.74 12.30
C THR A 275 2.75 4.20 13.61
N MET A 276 2.71 2.88 13.77
CA MET A 276 2.20 2.24 14.98
C MET A 276 3.05 2.53 16.21
N VAL A 277 4.38 2.50 16.09
CA VAL A 277 5.29 2.85 17.19
C VAL A 277 5.06 4.30 17.63
N TYR A 278 4.91 5.25 16.70
CA TYR A 278 4.60 6.64 17.07
C TYR A 278 3.23 6.78 17.71
N ARG A 279 2.20 6.11 17.15
CA ARG A 279 0.85 6.13 17.72
C ARG A 279 0.86 5.65 19.18
N GLN A 280 1.55 4.55 19.47
CA GLN A 280 1.68 4.02 20.83
C GLN A 280 2.41 4.99 21.75
N LYS A 281 3.54 5.56 21.31
CA LYS A 281 4.31 6.52 22.10
C LYS A 281 3.52 7.79 22.41
N ILE A 282 2.87 8.40 21.40
CA ILE A 282 2.04 9.59 21.60
C ILE A 282 0.86 9.27 22.52
N GLY A 283 0.19 8.13 22.32
CA GLY A 283 -0.91 7.70 23.17
C GLY A 283 -0.50 7.48 24.63
N HIS A 284 0.71 6.97 24.87
CA HIS A 284 1.26 6.83 26.22
C HIS A 284 1.51 8.20 26.88
N LEU A 285 2.20 9.12 26.19
CA LEU A 285 2.45 10.48 26.70
C LEU A 285 1.15 11.23 26.97
N GLN A 286 0.16 11.10 26.09
CA GLN A 286 -1.18 11.68 26.29
C GLN A 286 -1.83 11.15 27.57
N ARG A 287 -1.74 9.83 27.82
CA ARG A 287 -2.29 9.21 29.03
C ARG A 287 -1.61 9.74 30.29
N GLU A 288 -0.28 9.80 30.31
CA GLU A 288 0.47 10.34 31.45
C GLU A 288 0.09 11.81 31.73
N ILE A 289 -0.04 12.62 30.67
CA ILE A 289 -0.51 14.00 30.79
C ILE A 289 -1.93 14.04 31.36
N PHE A 290 -2.85 13.19 30.90
CA PHE A 290 -4.21 13.15 31.44
C PHE A 290 -4.25 12.72 32.91
N GLU A 291 -3.45 11.74 33.31
CA GLU A 291 -3.35 11.29 34.71
C GLU A 291 -2.76 12.38 35.62
N GLY A 292 -1.71 13.07 35.17
CA GLY A 292 -1.14 14.22 35.87
C GLY A 292 -2.15 15.37 36.01
N LEU A 293 -2.86 15.70 34.94
CA LEU A 293 -3.92 16.72 34.95
C LEU A 293 -5.07 16.34 35.88
N GLN A 294 -5.52 15.08 35.90
CA GLN A 294 -6.55 14.61 36.83
C GLN A 294 -6.12 14.79 38.29
N THR A 295 -4.85 14.50 38.58
CA THR A 295 -4.26 14.69 39.91
C THR A 295 -4.24 16.18 40.29
N ALA A 296 -3.86 17.06 39.36
CA ALA A 296 -3.91 18.51 39.56
C ALA A 296 -5.35 19.01 39.77
N PHE A 297 -6.34 18.50 39.01
CA PHE A 297 -7.75 18.87 39.16
C PHE A 297 -8.35 18.44 40.50
N ALA A 298 -7.93 17.30 41.03
CA ALA A 298 -8.41 16.78 42.32
C ALA A 298 -7.77 17.47 43.53
N CYS A 299 -6.71 18.26 43.33
CA CYS A 299 -6.04 18.98 44.41
C CYS A 299 -6.81 20.25 44.78
N THR A 300 -7.72 20.12 45.76
CA THR A 300 -8.55 21.24 46.26
C THR A 300 -8.30 21.59 47.72
N ASP A 301 -7.73 20.67 48.52
CA ASP A 301 -7.51 20.83 49.95
C ASP A 301 -6.00 20.83 50.29
N GLY A 302 -5.39 22.01 50.50
CA GLY A 302 -3.98 22.15 50.91
C GLY A 302 -3.12 23.02 49.97
N ASP A 303 -1.80 23.03 50.19
CA ASP A 303 -0.83 23.70 49.29
C ASP A 303 -0.57 22.81 48.06
N CYS A 304 -1.27 23.09 46.96
CA CYS A 304 -1.17 22.36 45.70
C CYS A 304 -0.01 22.81 44.80
N SER A 305 0.85 23.72 45.26
CA SER A 305 1.95 24.28 44.45
C SER A 305 2.89 23.21 43.89
N LEU A 306 3.23 22.21 44.71
CA LEU A 306 4.08 21.08 44.29
C LEU A 306 3.41 20.24 43.20
N VAL A 307 2.14 19.85 43.39
CA VAL A 307 1.36 19.06 42.41
C VAL A 307 1.25 19.80 41.07
N TYR A 308 1.01 21.10 41.10
CA TYR A 308 0.96 21.92 39.88
C TYR A 308 2.32 22.01 39.18
N SER A 309 3.42 22.16 39.94
CA SER A 309 4.77 22.19 39.38
C SER A 309 5.17 20.85 38.75
N GLU A 310 4.93 19.73 39.43
CA GLU A 310 5.21 18.38 38.93
C GLU A 310 4.39 18.07 37.66
N THR A 311 3.13 18.49 37.62
CA THR A 311 2.27 18.33 36.45
C THR A 311 2.81 19.11 35.25
N VAL A 312 3.22 20.37 35.45
CA VAL A 312 3.82 21.19 34.38
C VAL A 312 5.14 20.60 33.91
N ASP A 313 5.98 20.11 34.81
CA ASP A 313 7.26 19.50 34.48
C ASP A 313 7.09 18.19 33.70
N LEU A 314 6.09 17.36 34.07
CA LEU A 314 5.68 16.18 33.31
C LEU A 314 5.28 16.57 31.87
N ILE A 315 4.40 17.57 31.72
CA ILE A 315 3.92 17.99 30.39
C ILE A 315 5.08 18.55 29.55
N LYS A 316 6.00 19.31 30.14
CA LYS A 316 7.20 19.81 29.46
C LYS A 316 8.11 18.66 29.02
N ALA A 317 8.37 17.69 29.90
CA ALA A 317 9.16 16.52 29.56
C ALA A 317 8.53 15.72 28.42
N SER A 318 7.21 15.52 28.44
CA SER A 318 6.47 14.88 27.35
C SER A 318 6.51 15.69 26.05
N THR A 319 6.45 17.02 26.14
CA THR A 319 6.58 17.93 25.00
C THR A 319 7.97 17.83 24.38
N ASP A 320 9.01 17.80 25.21
CA ASP A 320 10.39 17.64 24.75
C ASP A 320 10.64 16.26 24.16
N ALA A 321 9.99 15.21 24.69
CA ALA A 321 10.02 13.88 24.08
C ALA A 321 9.42 13.90 22.66
N VAL A 322 8.26 14.54 22.45
CA VAL A 322 7.65 14.68 21.11
C VAL A 322 8.55 15.45 20.15
N LYS A 323 9.24 16.50 20.60
CA LYS A 323 10.21 17.25 19.77
C LYS A 323 11.36 16.38 19.25
N THR A 324 11.68 15.28 19.94
CA THR A 324 12.71 14.33 19.51
C THR A 324 12.20 13.22 18.59
N PHE A 325 10.89 13.13 18.36
CA PHE A 325 10.34 12.10 17.46
C PHE A 325 10.72 12.40 16.01
N THR A 326 11.32 11.40 15.35
CA THR A 326 11.68 11.45 13.94
C THR A 326 11.16 10.20 13.27
N VAL A 327 10.33 10.32 12.22
CA VAL A 327 9.91 9.17 11.40
C VAL A 327 10.93 8.94 10.30
N ASP A 328 11.60 7.79 10.32
CA ASP A 328 12.50 7.42 9.22
C ASP A 328 11.70 6.84 8.05
N LEU A 329 11.47 7.67 7.02
CA LEU A 329 10.82 7.26 5.78
C LEU A 329 11.82 6.69 4.75
N ALA A 330 13.12 6.65 5.05
CA ALA A 330 14.11 6.10 4.13
C ALA A 330 13.86 4.62 3.79
N PRO A 331 13.54 3.72 4.75
CA PRO A 331 13.25 2.33 4.43
C PRO A 331 12.06 2.16 3.46
N TYR A 332 10.97 2.92 3.68
CA TYR A 332 9.83 2.93 2.77
C TYR A 332 10.24 3.37 1.36
N ARG A 333 10.96 4.49 1.28
CA ARG A 333 11.42 5.05 0.00
C ARG A 333 12.33 4.08 -0.76
N GLU A 334 13.31 3.50 -0.07
CA GLU A 334 14.27 2.57 -0.67
C GLU A 334 13.59 1.30 -1.16
N GLN A 335 12.71 0.72 -0.35
CA GLN A 335 12.00 -0.50 -0.73
C GLN A 335 11.07 -0.26 -1.93
N LEU A 336 10.35 0.85 -1.95
CA LEU A 336 9.47 1.21 -3.07
C LEU A 336 10.25 1.41 -4.39
N LEU A 337 11.29 2.25 -4.36
CA LEU A 337 12.06 2.57 -5.57
C LEU A 337 12.89 1.38 -6.07
N SER A 338 13.43 0.58 -5.14
CA SER A 338 14.15 -0.65 -5.46
C SER A 338 13.24 -1.68 -6.11
N CYS A 339 12.04 -1.91 -5.55
CA CYS A 339 11.07 -2.82 -6.15
C CYS A 339 10.70 -2.39 -7.57
N ILE A 340 10.30 -1.12 -7.77
CA ILE A 340 9.89 -0.61 -9.08
C ILE A 340 11.02 -0.78 -10.11
N SER A 341 12.25 -0.45 -9.73
CA SER A 341 13.41 -0.51 -10.63
C SER A 341 13.80 -1.96 -10.96
N SER A 342 13.84 -2.84 -9.96
CA SER A 342 14.15 -4.26 -10.14
C SER A 342 13.13 -4.95 -11.06
N LYS A 343 11.83 -4.72 -10.83
CA LYS A 343 10.76 -5.29 -11.66
C LYS A 343 10.80 -4.76 -13.11
N TYR A 344 11.18 -3.49 -13.30
CA TYR A 344 11.39 -2.91 -14.63
C TYR A 344 12.59 -3.55 -15.36
N GLU A 345 13.72 -3.73 -14.68
CA GLU A 345 14.91 -4.35 -15.29
C GLU A 345 14.62 -5.78 -15.76
N VAL A 346 13.88 -6.56 -14.96
CA VAL A 346 13.44 -7.92 -15.33
C VAL A 346 12.59 -7.90 -16.60
N GLU A 347 11.65 -6.98 -16.71
CA GLU A 347 10.79 -6.84 -17.90
C GLU A 347 11.60 -6.46 -19.13
N MET A 348 12.50 -5.47 -19.03
CA MET A 348 13.36 -5.06 -20.14
C MET A 348 14.24 -6.20 -20.65
N VAL A 349 14.77 -7.04 -19.76
CA VAL A 349 15.53 -8.23 -20.16
C VAL A 349 14.66 -9.20 -20.95
N GLN A 350 13.42 -9.44 -20.53
CA GLN A 350 12.48 -10.32 -21.25
C GLN A 350 12.13 -9.77 -22.64
N VAL A 351 11.91 -8.46 -22.76
CA VAL A 351 11.59 -7.83 -24.05
C VAL A 351 12.78 -7.87 -25.01
N LEU A 352 14.00 -7.64 -24.51
CA LEU A 352 15.22 -7.78 -25.31
C LEU A 352 15.43 -9.22 -25.81
N ASP A 353 15.20 -10.22 -24.97
CA ASP A 353 15.26 -11.63 -25.37
C ASP A 353 14.22 -11.98 -26.45
N MET A 354 12.97 -11.51 -26.28
CA MET A 354 11.93 -11.69 -27.30
C MET A 354 12.32 -11.04 -28.64
N SER A 355 12.89 -9.84 -28.60
CA SER A 355 13.37 -9.14 -29.80
C SER A 355 14.48 -9.91 -30.52
N ALA A 356 15.49 -10.39 -29.79
CA ALA A 356 16.59 -11.17 -30.35
C ALA A 356 16.12 -12.51 -30.95
N ASN A 357 15.21 -13.20 -30.26
CA ASN A 357 14.63 -14.46 -30.74
C ASN A 357 13.77 -14.26 -31.98
N PHE A 358 13.03 -13.15 -32.05
CA PHE A 358 12.25 -12.80 -33.23
C PHE A 358 13.15 -12.53 -34.46
N ASP A 359 14.18 -11.70 -34.30
CA ASP A 359 15.15 -11.41 -35.38
C ASP A 359 15.80 -12.71 -35.91
N LYS A 360 16.19 -13.61 -35.01
CA LYS A 360 16.72 -14.93 -35.38
C LYS A 360 15.69 -15.76 -36.16
N CYS A 361 14.43 -15.81 -35.71
CA CYS A 361 13.37 -16.55 -36.39
C CYS A 361 13.15 -16.01 -37.81
N VAL A 362 13.06 -14.69 -37.97
CA VAL A 362 12.91 -14.01 -39.27
C VAL A 362 14.09 -14.34 -40.19
N LYS A 363 15.33 -14.27 -39.70
CA LYS A 363 16.55 -14.61 -40.47
C LYS A 363 16.70 -16.08 -40.83
N MET A 364 16.09 -16.99 -40.07
CA MET A 364 16.10 -18.42 -40.36
C MET A 364 14.98 -18.85 -41.31
N SER A 365 13.98 -17.99 -41.52
CA SER A 365 12.81 -18.27 -42.39
C SER A 365 13.12 -18.10 -43.90
N TYR A 366 14.40 -18.14 -44.30
CA TYR A 366 14.89 -17.92 -45.67
C TYR A 366 14.82 -19.15 -46.56
#